data_AF-A0A4Y3WYX6-F1
#
_entry.id   AF-A0A4Y3WYX6-F1
#
_cell.length_a   1.000
_cell.length_b   1.000
_cell.length_c   1.000
_cell.angle_alpha   90.00
_cell.angle_beta   90.00
_cell.angle_gamma   90.00
#
_symmetry.space_group_name_H-M   'P 1'
#
loop_
_entity.id
_entity.type
_entity.pdbx_description
1 polymer ?
#
loop_
_entity_poly.entity_id
_entity_poly.type
_entity_poly.pdbx_seq_one_letter_code
_entity_poly.pdbx_strand_id
1 'polypeptide(L)'
;MVVDLAGERGTGDLTQAAGGQGALTTRQTARRRDVAELLEDRAPDPEVAALAQRIARRLAIRRRPRDPRAERGSGRLASVPYRYRSDDIDLDRTIEVLTERPVPEDTDIVVRERMRSRRDVVLVVDVSGSMRGEKVRMAAATVAALSADLVDDRLALVAFWSDAALLTPLEQYVPASRLLDQLLRIPARGLTNVHFALTVAHAELARSSARRRTAVLLTDAVHNAGPDPRLLARRFPELHVLLQTDGEHDAPLGADLARLGHGRFAPVAGHRDVAPALNRLLR
;
A
#
# COMPACT_ATOMS: atom_id res chain seq x y z
N MET A 1 -13.85 1.23 4.77
CA MET A 1 -14.73 0.16 4.26
C MET A 1 -14.32 -1.13 4.92
N VAL A 2 -15.09 -1.61 5.89
CA VAL A 2 -14.78 -2.90 6.52
C VAL A 2 -15.81 -3.91 6.15
N VAL A 3 -15.39 -5.14 5.92
CA VAL A 3 -16.30 -6.23 5.60
C VAL A 3 -16.05 -7.32 6.64
N ASP A 4 -17.00 -7.46 7.57
CA ASP A 4 -16.92 -8.42 8.68
C ASP A 4 -17.62 -9.74 8.31
N LEU A 5 -16.97 -10.85 8.65
CA LEU A 5 -17.47 -12.22 8.69
C LEU A 5 -18.26 -12.44 10.00
N ALA A 6 -19.47 -11.89 10.10
CA ALA A 6 -20.34 -12.25 11.21
C ALA A 6 -20.89 -13.67 11.00
N GLY A 7 -20.57 -14.56 11.92
CA GLY A 7 -21.26 -15.84 12.13
C GLY A 7 -21.20 -16.18 13.61
N GLU A 8 -22.36 -16.45 14.20
CA GLU A 8 -22.54 -16.86 15.59
C GLU A 8 -21.55 -17.94 16.00
N ARG A 9 -21.16 -17.94 17.28
CA ARG A 9 -20.34 -18.99 17.89
C ARG A 9 -21.01 -20.35 17.65
N GLY A 10 -20.61 -21.05 16.59
CA GLY A 10 -20.91 -22.45 16.42
C GLY A 10 -20.24 -23.18 17.58
N THR A 11 -21.05 -23.68 18.50
CA THR A 11 -20.63 -24.66 19.50
C THR A 11 -19.95 -25.80 18.76
N GLY A 12 -18.62 -25.89 18.92
CA GLY A 12 -17.81 -26.86 18.21
C GLY A 12 -18.24 -28.27 18.57
N ASP A 13 -18.95 -28.92 17.65
CA ASP A 13 -19.02 -30.37 17.62
C ASP A 13 -17.99 -30.85 16.58
N LEU A 14 -16.85 -31.33 17.10
CA LEU A 14 -15.74 -31.87 16.33
C LEU A 14 -16.04 -33.32 15.95
N THR A 15 -17.06 -33.54 15.12
CA THR A 15 -17.42 -34.89 14.66
C THR A 15 -17.80 -34.90 13.19
N GLN A 16 -16.86 -34.60 12.28
CA GLN A 16 -16.89 -35.23 10.95
C GLN A 16 -15.53 -35.21 10.25
N ALA A 17 -15.22 -36.36 9.64
CA ALA A 17 -13.92 -36.72 9.10
C ALA A 17 -13.52 -35.89 7.87
N ALA A 18 -12.22 -35.61 7.77
CA ALA A 18 -11.58 -35.06 6.58
C ALA A 18 -11.65 -36.09 5.43
N GLY A 19 -12.56 -35.85 4.49
CA GLY A 19 -12.68 -36.57 3.21
C GLY A 19 -12.25 -35.67 2.05
N GLY A 20 -11.61 -36.25 1.04
CA GLY A 20 -10.86 -35.58 -0.02
C GLY A 20 -11.60 -34.50 -0.83
N GLN A 21 -10.81 -33.59 -1.40
CA GLN A 21 -11.23 -32.56 -2.36
C GLN A 21 -12.48 -31.77 -1.95
N GLY A 22 -12.46 -31.18 -0.75
CA GLY A 22 -13.50 -30.26 -0.28
C GLY A 22 -13.02 -28.82 -0.31
N ALA A 23 -13.51 -28.02 -1.25
CA ALA A 23 -13.42 -26.58 -1.12
C ALA A 23 -14.13 -26.16 0.18
N LEU A 24 -13.37 -25.71 1.18
CA LEU A 24 -13.92 -25.03 2.36
C LEU A 24 -14.33 -23.62 1.93
N THR A 25 -15.37 -23.51 1.12
CA THR A 25 -16.06 -22.24 0.91
C THR A 25 -16.87 -21.97 2.17
N THR A 26 -16.33 -21.14 3.07
CA THR A 26 -17.10 -20.62 4.19
C THR A 26 -18.30 -19.87 3.61
N ARG A 27 -19.53 -20.17 4.08
CA ARG A 27 -20.78 -19.47 3.69
C ARG A 27 -20.86 -18.06 4.30
N GLN A 28 -19.74 -17.34 4.35
CA GLN A 28 -19.66 -16.07 5.07
C GLN A 28 -20.12 -14.91 4.19
N THR A 29 -21.19 -14.26 4.62
CA THR A 29 -21.70 -13.03 4.00
C THR A 29 -20.92 -11.81 4.47
N ALA A 30 -20.24 -11.18 3.52
CA ALA A 30 -19.52 -9.93 3.66
C ALA A 30 -20.49 -8.74 3.88
N ARG A 31 -20.46 -8.07 5.04
CA ARG A 31 -21.22 -6.81 5.28
C ARG A 31 -20.30 -5.59 5.38
N ARG A 32 -20.54 -4.59 4.53
CA ARG A 32 -19.86 -3.28 4.59
C ARG A 32 -20.22 -2.53 5.88
N ARG A 33 -19.21 -2.15 6.67
CA ARG A 33 -19.27 -1.31 7.86
C ARG A 33 -18.35 -0.09 7.74
N ASP A 34 -18.66 0.94 8.51
CA ASP A 34 -17.76 2.07 8.69
C ASP A 34 -16.51 1.64 9.46
N VAL A 35 -15.37 2.28 9.18
CA VAL A 35 -14.13 2.04 9.94
C VAL A 35 -14.31 2.46 11.39
N ALA A 36 -15.05 3.55 11.65
CA ALA A 36 -15.31 4.07 12.99
C ALA A 36 -15.99 3.06 13.91
N GLU A 37 -16.82 2.16 13.37
CA GLU A 37 -17.49 1.11 14.14
C GLU A 37 -16.53 0.02 14.67
N LEU A 38 -15.30 -0.03 14.17
CA LEU A 38 -14.34 -1.08 14.47
C LEU A 38 -13.11 -0.61 15.21
N LEU A 39 -12.84 0.70 15.21
CA LEU A 39 -11.72 1.25 15.96
C LEU A 39 -12.01 1.11 17.45
N GLU A 40 -11.15 0.38 18.14
CA GLU A 40 -11.21 0.29 19.60
C GLU A 40 -10.94 1.67 20.22
N ASP A 41 -11.62 1.97 21.33
CA ASP A 41 -11.39 3.18 22.11
C ASP A 41 -10.18 2.97 23.03
N ARG A 42 -9.00 2.95 22.42
CA ARG A 42 -7.71 2.84 23.11
C ARG A 42 -6.70 3.81 22.51
N ALA A 43 -5.87 4.37 23.39
CA ALA A 43 -4.77 5.23 22.96
C ALA A 43 -3.69 4.40 22.22
N PRO A 44 -3.12 4.92 21.12
CA PRO A 44 -1.94 4.33 20.50
C PRO A 44 -0.77 4.26 21.49
N ASP A 45 0.05 3.22 21.39
CA ASP A 45 1.27 3.10 22.21
C ASP A 45 2.22 4.28 21.88
N PRO A 46 2.59 5.11 22.88
CA PRO A 46 3.41 6.30 22.65
C PRO A 46 4.82 5.96 22.12
N GLU A 47 5.40 4.81 22.48
CA GLU A 47 6.72 4.41 21.96
C GLU A 47 6.67 4.08 20.48
N VAL A 48 5.58 3.43 20.05
CA VAL A 48 5.33 3.07 18.65
C VAL A 48 5.12 4.32 17.81
N ALA A 49 4.32 5.26 18.31
CA ALA A 49 4.09 6.54 17.66
C ALA A 49 5.41 7.32 17.50
N ALA A 50 6.24 7.37 18.55
CA ALA A 50 7.55 8.02 18.49
C ALA A 50 8.51 7.33 17.50
N LEU A 51 8.52 6.00 17.44
CA LEU A 51 9.31 5.25 16.47
C LEU A 51 8.88 5.57 15.03
N ALA A 52 7.58 5.56 14.75
CA ALA A 52 7.05 5.88 13.44
C ALA A 52 7.45 7.28 12.97
N GLN A 53 7.31 8.28 13.86
CA GLN A 53 7.74 9.65 13.59
C GLN A 53 9.24 9.73 13.30
N ARG A 54 10.07 9.00 14.05
CA ARG A 54 11.52 8.95 13.85
C ARG A 54 11.89 8.30 12.51
N ILE A 55 11.21 7.22 12.11
CA ILE A 55 11.42 6.58 10.81
C ILE A 55 10.99 7.51 9.67
N ALA A 56 9.80 8.11 9.77
CA ALA A 56 9.29 9.06 8.77
C ALA A 56 10.26 10.24 8.57
N ARG A 57 10.74 10.85 9.66
CA ARG A 57 11.74 11.93 9.61
C ARG A 57 13.04 11.49 8.95
N ARG A 58 13.57 10.31 9.30
CA ARG A 58 14.82 9.78 8.72
C ARG A 58 14.67 9.50 7.22
N LEU A 59 13.51 9.05 6.78
CA LEU A 59 13.23 8.77 5.36
C LEU A 59 12.96 10.03 4.55
N ALA A 60 12.30 11.04 5.14
CA ALA A 60 12.15 12.35 4.52
C ALA A 60 13.51 13.01 4.20
N ILE A 61 14.51 12.82 5.06
CA ILE A 61 15.87 13.36 4.87
C ILE A 61 16.65 12.57 3.80
N ARG A 62 16.43 11.25 3.70
CA ARG A 62 17.13 10.38 2.72
C ARG A 62 16.46 10.34 1.35
N ARG A 63 15.60 11.30 1.03
CA ARG A 63 14.92 11.39 -0.26
C ARG A 63 15.98 11.45 -1.35
N ARG A 64 16.24 10.32 -2.01
CA ARG A 64 17.07 10.30 -3.20
C ARG A 64 16.33 11.12 -4.25
N PRO A 65 16.93 12.15 -4.85
CA PRO A 65 16.39 12.74 -6.05
C PRO A 65 16.27 11.61 -7.08
N ARG A 66 15.05 11.14 -7.33
CA ARG A 66 14.80 10.20 -8.43
C ARG A 66 15.13 10.96 -9.69
N ASP A 67 16.12 10.47 -10.43
CA ASP A 67 16.65 11.13 -11.62
C ASP A 67 15.51 11.37 -12.61
N PRO A 68 15.13 12.62 -12.88
CA PRO A 68 14.12 12.95 -13.89
C PRO A 68 14.48 12.34 -15.25
N ARG A 69 15.78 12.13 -15.52
CA ARG A 69 16.27 11.53 -16.76
C ARG A 69 16.02 10.04 -16.87
N ALA A 70 15.82 9.32 -15.76
CA ALA A 70 15.49 7.89 -15.77
C ALA A 70 14.01 7.63 -16.09
N GLU A 71 13.12 8.61 -15.85
CA GLU A 71 11.70 8.55 -16.19
C GLU A 71 11.36 9.16 -17.57
N ARG A 72 12.37 9.41 -18.42
CA ARG A 72 12.23 9.92 -19.80
C ARG A 72 11.28 9.10 -20.69
N GLY A 73 10.83 7.92 -20.25
CA GLY A 73 9.91 7.04 -21.01
C GLY A 73 8.42 7.09 -20.64
N SER A 74 8.01 7.44 -19.41
CA SER A 74 6.65 7.05 -18.93
C SER A 74 5.64 8.17 -18.62
N GLY A 75 6.02 9.45 -18.72
CA GLY A 75 5.12 10.59 -18.53
C GLY A 75 4.50 11.13 -19.83
N ARG A 76 3.33 11.78 -19.74
CA ARG A 76 2.74 12.56 -20.85
C ARG A 76 3.58 13.84 -21.01
N LEU A 77 3.97 14.15 -22.24
CA LEU A 77 4.62 15.41 -22.56
C LEU A 77 3.60 16.55 -22.37
N ALA A 78 3.96 17.58 -21.63
CA ALA A 78 3.17 18.77 -21.46
C ALA A 78 4.06 20.01 -21.56
N SER A 79 3.57 21.02 -22.25
CA SER A 79 4.22 22.33 -22.34
C SER A 79 3.90 23.12 -21.08
N VAL A 80 4.93 23.49 -20.31
CA VAL A 80 4.80 24.21 -19.03
C VAL A 80 5.78 25.39 -18.97
N PRO A 81 5.48 26.45 -18.19
CA PRO A 81 6.43 27.54 -17.95
C PRO A 81 7.75 27.03 -17.38
N TYR A 82 8.85 27.59 -17.85
CA TYR A 82 10.19 27.24 -17.40
C TYR A 82 10.40 27.56 -15.92
N ARG A 83 10.92 26.58 -15.19
CA ARG A 83 11.23 26.66 -13.74
C ARG A 83 12.62 26.11 -13.42
N TYR A 84 13.59 26.35 -14.31
CA TYR A 84 14.99 25.91 -14.14
C TYR A 84 15.18 24.40 -13.97
N ARG A 85 14.28 23.59 -14.54
CA ARG A 85 14.26 22.12 -14.37
C ARG A 85 14.28 21.32 -15.67
N SER A 86 14.19 21.98 -16.83
CA SER A 86 14.10 21.34 -18.15
C SER A 86 14.94 22.08 -19.19
N ASP A 87 15.52 21.36 -20.12
CA ASP A 87 16.32 21.84 -21.25
C ASP A 87 15.63 21.67 -22.61
N ASP A 88 14.42 21.11 -22.64
CA ASP A 88 13.62 20.91 -23.86
C ASP A 88 12.61 22.06 -24.04
N ILE A 89 12.94 23.05 -24.86
CA ILE A 89 12.11 24.23 -25.10
C ILE A 89 10.98 23.90 -26.10
N ASP A 90 9.75 24.22 -25.74
CA ASP A 90 8.63 24.23 -26.68
C ASP A 90 8.66 25.53 -27.50
N LEU A 91 9.36 25.51 -28.62
CA LEU A 91 9.54 26.71 -29.45
C LEU A 91 8.21 27.27 -29.92
N ASP A 92 7.29 26.43 -30.39
CA ASP A 92 5.99 26.86 -30.92
C ASP A 92 5.19 27.61 -29.85
N ARG A 93 5.08 27.02 -28.65
CA ARG A 93 4.33 27.62 -27.56
C ARG A 93 5.04 28.83 -26.94
N THR A 94 6.37 28.83 -26.92
CA THR A 94 7.15 29.99 -26.47
C THR A 94 6.98 31.16 -27.42
N ILE A 95 7.03 30.94 -28.73
CA ILE A 95 6.79 31.98 -29.74
C ILE A 95 5.40 32.60 -29.54
N GLU A 96 4.36 31.78 -29.32
CA GLU A 96 3.02 32.28 -29.01
C GLU A 96 3.00 33.21 -27.79
N VAL A 97 3.64 32.83 -26.68
CA VAL A 97 3.72 33.69 -25.48
C VAL A 97 4.48 34.99 -25.78
N LEU A 98 5.58 34.91 -26.53
CA LEU A 98 6.41 36.06 -26.87
C LEU A 98 5.73 37.04 -27.84
N THR A 99 4.75 36.58 -28.64
CA THR A 99 3.96 37.49 -29.48
C THR A 99 3.11 38.46 -28.65
N GLU A 100 2.67 38.04 -27.47
CA GLU A 100 1.92 38.89 -26.53
C GLU A 100 2.86 39.65 -25.57
N ARG A 101 4.04 39.09 -25.30
CA ARG A 101 5.05 39.63 -24.36
C ARG A 101 6.44 39.68 -24.99
N PRO A 102 6.78 40.78 -25.71
CA PRO A 102 8.04 40.89 -26.43
C PRO A 102 9.28 41.08 -25.54
N VAL A 103 9.10 41.37 -24.25
CA VAL A 103 10.18 41.41 -23.25
C VAL A 103 9.94 40.28 -22.24
N PRO A 104 10.48 39.09 -22.48
CA PRO A 104 10.18 37.92 -21.64
C PRO A 104 10.90 37.94 -20.30
N GLU A 105 10.19 37.45 -19.30
CA GLU A 105 10.77 36.89 -18.08
C GLU A 105 11.07 35.40 -18.29
N ASP A 106 11.91 34.81 -17.42
CA ASP A 106 12.27 33.39 -17.52
C ASP A 106 11.05 32.45 -17.52
N THR A 107 9.93 32.87 -16.91
CA THR A 107 8.68 32.09 -16.89
C THR A 107 7.87 32.16 -18.18
N ASP A 108 8.18 33.10 -19.08
CA ASP A 108 7.55 33.23 -20.40
C ASP A 108 8.16 32.25 -21.43
N ILE A 109 9.30 31.62 -21.09
CA ILE A 109 9.84 30.48 -21.84
C ILE A 109 9.04 29.24 -21.50
N VAL A 110 8.51 28.56 -22.52
CA VAL A 110 7.74 27.33 -22.34
C VAL A 110 8.63 26.14 -22.66
N VAL A 111 8.67 25.17 -21.76
CA VAL A 111 9.44 23.94 -21.90
C VAL A 111 8.52 22.73 -21.99
N ARG A 112 8.92 21.72 -22.76
CA ARG A 112 8.30 20.41 -22.80
C ARG A 112 8.80 19.61 -21.60
N GLU A 113 7.93 19.43 -20.63
CA GLU A 113 8.20 18.55 -19.48
C GLU A 113 7.36 17.28 -19.59
N ARG A 114 7.98 16.13 -19.33
CA ARG A 114 7.22 14.91 -19.09
C ARG A 114 6.64 14.97 -17.69
N MET A 115 5.33 15.20 -17.60
CA MET A 115 4.63 15.12 -16.33
C MET A 115 4.74 13.70 -15.78
N ARG A 116 5.25 13.58 -14.54
CA ARG A 116 5.29 12.31 -13.81
C ARG A 116 3.90 11.68 -13.82
N SER A 117 3.81 10.44 -14.24
CA SER A 117 2.59 9.67 -14.06
C SER A 117 2.40 9.41 -12.58
N ARG A 118 1.35 9.99 -11.98
CA ARG A 118 0.95 9.69 -10.59
C ARG A 118 0.90 8.18 -10.37
N ARG A 119 1.41 7.75 -9.23
CA ARG A 119 1.38 6.37 -8.75
C ARG A 119 0.28 6.28 -7.70
N ASP A 120 -0.44 5.17 -7.75
CA ASP A 120 -1.38 4.81 -6.70
C ASP A 120 -0.92 3.52 -6.05
N VAL A 121 -0.70 3.59 -4.74
CA VAL A 121 -0.25 2.46 -3.95
C VAL A 121 -1.31 2.10 -2.92
N VAL A 122 -1.68 0.81 -2.86
CA VAL A 122 -2.48 0.28 -1.75
C VAL A 122 -1.55 -0.53 -0.85
N LEU A 123 -1.33 -0.05 0.37
CA LEU A 123 -0.67 -0.81 1.42
C LEU A 123 -1.70 -1.72 2.10
N VAL A 124 -1.43 -3.02 2.12
CA VAL A 124 -2.24 -4.04 2.78
C VAL A 124 -1.43 -4.59 3.95
N VAL A 125 -1.92 -4.41 5.18
CA VAL A 125 -1.21 -4.78 6.41
C VAL A 125 -1.98 -5.86 7.15
N ASP A 126 -1.28 -6.95 7.41
CA ASP A 126 -1.74 -8.02 8.28
C ASP A 126 -1.71 -7.54 9.74
N VAL A 127 -2.86 -7.55 10.38
CA VAL A 127 -3.05 -7.26 11.80
C VAL A 127 -3.63 -8.47 12.55
N SER A 128 -3.51 -9.66 11.95
CA SER A 128 -3.86 -10.93 12.59
C SER A 128 -2.96 -11.23 13.79
N GLY A 129 -3.55 -11.89 14.79
CA GLY A 129 -2.87 -12.16 16.06
C GLY A 129 -2.49 -10.87 16.81
N SER A 130 -1.68 -10.96 17.87
CA SER A 130 -1.36 -9.76 18.64
C SER A 130 -0.38 -8.85 17.90
N MET A 131 -0.83 -7.67 17.47
CA MET A 131 0.01 -6.56 17.02
C MET A 131 0.80 -6.01 18.22
N ARG A 132 1.92 -6.65 18.55
CA ARG A 132 2.84 -6.26 19.63
C ARG A 132 4.29 -6.33 19.17
N GLY A 133 5.15 -5.61 19.87
CA GLY A 133 6.59 -5.67 19.64
C GLY A 133 6.96 -5.35 18.19
N GLU A 134 7.65 -6.27 17.53
CA GLU A 134 8.25 -6.04 16.21
C GLU A 134 7.23 -5.92 15.07
N LYS A 135 6.12 -6.67 15.09
CA LYS A 135 5.02 -6.54 14.10
C LYS A 135 4.50 -5.11 13.99
N VAL A 136 4.32 -4.46 15.13
CA VAL A 136 3.89 -3.05 15.20
C VAL A 136 4.97 -2.11 14.67
N ARG A 137 6.23 -2.32 15.04
CA ARG A 137 7.35 -1.50 14.53
C ARG A 137 7.48 -1.63 13.01
N MET A 138 7.26 -2.83 12.45
CA MET A 138 7.29 -3.07 11.00
C MET A 138 6.14 -2.38 10.28
N ALA A 139 4.92 -2.48 10.78
CA ALA A 139 3.78 -1.78 10.22
C ALA A 139 4.00 -0.26 10.23
N ALA A 140 4.45 0.30 11.36
CA ALA A 140 4.83 1.70 11.49
C ALA A 140 5.93 2.11 10.51
N ALA A 141 6.97 1.30 10.36
CA ALA A 141 8.05 1.55 9.42
C ALA A 141 7.56 1.55 7.97
N THR A 142 6.64 0.65 7.64
CA THR A 142 6.10 0.49 6.27
C THR A 142 5.22 1.68 5.90
N VAL A 143 4.29 2.06 6.78
CA VAL A 143 3.45 3.26 6.61
C VAL A 143 4.33 4.51 6.49
N ALA A 144 5.27 4.71 7.41
CA ALA A 144 6.17 5.85 7.40
C ALA A 144 7.02 5.93 6.13
N ALA A 145 7.53 4.79 5.65
CA ALA A 145 8.34 4.72 4.44
C ALA A 145 7.54 5.01 3.18
N LEU A 146 6.36 4.41 3.03
CA LEU A 146 5.50 4.66 1.88
C LEU A 146 4.99 6.10 1.86
N SER A 147 4.53 6.65 3.00
CA SER A 147 4.09 8.04 3.06
C SER A 147 5.21 9.03 2.74
N ALA A 148 6.46 8.73 3.13
CA ALA A 148 7.61 9.56 2.78
C ALA A 148 8.02 9.44 1.30
N ASP A 149 7.80 8.28 0.68
CA ASP A 149 8.11 8.06 -0.75
C ASP A 149 7.05 8.66 -1.68
N LEU A 150 5.79 8.62 -1.27
CA LEU A 150 4.60 8.95 -2.07
C LEU A 150 4.08 10.38 -1.84
N VAL A 151 4.95 11.36 -1.55
CA VAL A 151 4.55 12.76 -1.26
C VAL A 151 3.68 13.37 -2.37
N ASP A 152 3.97 13.03 -3.62
CA ASP A 152 3.27 13.55 -4.81
C ASP A 152 2.29 12.51 -5.41
N ASP A 153 2.14 11.36 -4.74
CA ASP A 153 1.40 10.17 -5.17
C ASP A 153 0.28 9.84 -4.16
N ARG A 154 -0.52 8.80 -4.42
CA ARG A 154 -1.65 8.42 -3.56
C ARG A 154 -1.37 7.12 -2.82
N LEU A 155 -1.71 7.09 -1.54
CA LEU A 155 -1.56 5.93 -0.66
C LEU A 155 -2.91 5.60 -0.04
N ALA A 156 -3.40 4.39 -0.28
CA ALA A 156 -4.49 3.80 0.47
C ALA A 156 -3.93 2.79 1.48
N LEU A 157 -4.66 2.58 2.58
CA LEU A 157 -4.30 1.64 3.64
C LEU A 157 -5.44 0.68 3.91
N VAL A 158 -5.16 -0.61 3.79
CA VAL A 158 -6.05 -1.72 4.14
C VAL A 158 -5.41 -2.48 5.30
N ALA A 159 -6.14 -2.65 6.40
CA ALA A 159 -5.77 -3.57 7.49
C ALA A 159 -6.60 -4.84 7.37
N PHE A 160 -6.04 -6.02 7.65
CA PHE A 160 -6.79 -7.27 7.58
C PHE A 160 -6.44 -8.30 8.65
N TRP A 161 -7.40 -9.17 8.95
CA TRP A 161 -7.34 -10.32 9.82
C TRP A 161 -8.25 -11.41 9.21
N SER A 162 -9.23 -11.94 9.92
CA SER A 162 -10.38 -12.66 9.33
C SER A 162 -11.15 -11.80 8.33
N ASP A 163 -11.19 -10.49 8.59
CA ASP A 163 -11.88 -9.47 7.82
C ASP A 163 -10.87 -8.50 7.20
N ALA A 164 -11.34 -7.51 6.44
CA ALA A 164 -10.47 -6.44 5.93
C ALA A 164 -11.14 -5.07 6.01
N ALA A 165 -10.36 -4.07 6.40
CA ALA A 165 -10.74 -2.70 6.65
C ALA A 165 -9.92 -1.72 5.80
N LEU A 166 -10.53 -1.05 4.83
CA LEU A 166 -9.96 0.12 4.15
C LEU A 166 -10.01 1.32 5.09
N LEU A 167 -8.86 1.67 5.69
CA LEU A 167 -8.69 2.77 6.64
C LEU A 167 -8.60 4.13 5.96
N THR A 168 -7.98 4.17 4.78
CA THR A 168 -7.89 5.39 3.97
C THR A 168 -7.97 5.01 2.48
N PRO A 169 -8.93 5.57 1.73
CA PRO A 169 -9.02 5.38 0.28
C PRO A 169 -7.97 6.22 -0.46
N LEU A 170 -7.71 5.89 -1.72
CA LEU A 170 -6.71 6.56 -2.56
C LEU A 170 -6.99 8.05 -2.74
N GLU A 171 -8.25 8.46 -2.80
CA GLU A 171 -8.63 9.87 -3.03
C GLU A 171 -8.46 10.75 -1.79
N GLN A 172 -8.20 10.17 -0.62
CA GLN A 172 -8.07 10.91 0.62
C GLN A 172 -6.61 10.96 1.06
N TYR A 173 -6.07 12.16 1.22
CA TYR A 173 -4.80 12.34 1.88
C TYR A 173 -4.96 12.28 3.40
N VAL A 174 -4.25 11.34 4.04
CA VAL A 174 -4.18 11.22 5.50
C VAL A 174 -2.71 11.18 5.93
N PRO A 175 -2.28 12.03 6.89
CA PRO A 175 -0.92 11.99 7.39
C PRO A 175 -0.53 10.63 7.95
N ALA A 176 0.73 10.22 7.77
CA ALA A 176 1.25 8.93 8.23
C ALA A 176 0.98 8.65 9.72
N SER A 177 1.02 9.68 10.58
CA SER A 177 0.69 9.55 12.00
C SER A 177 -0.75 9.11 12.22
N ARG A 178 -1.71 9.73 11.53
CA ARG A 178 -3.13 9.38 11.63
C ARG A 178 -3.42 7.99 11.05
N LEU A 179 -2.78 7.61 9.95
CA LEU A 179 -2.87 6.26 9.38
C LEU A 179 -2.42 5.21 10.38
N LEU A 180 -1.29 5.45 11.03
CA LEU A 180 -0.78 4.54 12.05
C LEU A 180 -1.70 4.49 13.27
N ASP A 181 -2.19 5.63 13.76
CA ASP A 181 -3.13 5.67 14.88
C ASP A 181 -4.39 4.84 14.59
N GLN A 182 -4.94 4.94 13.37
CA GLN A 182 -6.08 4.13 12.93
C GLN A 182 -5.73 2.65 12.87
N LEU A 183 -4.59 2.30 12.27
CA LEU A 183 -4.12 0.92 12.13
C LEU A 183 -3.94 0.25 13.50
N LEU A 184 -3.35 0.97 14.46
CA LEU A 184 -3.10 0.46 15.80
C LEU A 184 -4.36 0.25 16.61
N ARG A 185 -5.48 0.88 16.25
CA ARG A 185 -6.78 0.74 16.93
C ARG A 185 -7.65 -0.38 16.36
N ILE A 186 -7.18 -1.06 15.31
CA ILE A 186 -7.89 -2.21 14.76
C ILE A 186 -7.77 -3.40 15.75
N PRO A 187 -8.89 -4.11 16.02
CA PRO A 187 -8.88 -5.29 16.86
C PRO A 187 -8.06 -6.40 16.21
N ALA A 188 -7.04 -6.85 16.93
CA ALA A 188 -6.25 -8.01 16.58
C ALA A 188 -7.08 -9.29 16.79
N ARG A 189 -7.57 -9.92 15.72
CA ARG A 189 -8.33 -11.19 15.78
C ARG A 189 -7.56 -12.30 15.07
N GLY A 190 -7.61 -13.52 15.60
CA GLY A 190 -6.62 -14.58 15.37
C GLY A 190 -6.67 -15.36 14.05
N LEU A 191 -7.40 -14.90 13.03
CA LEU A 191 -7.39 -15.54 11.70
C LEU A 191 -6.83 -14.57 10.65
N THR A 192 -6.42 -15.14 9.52
CA THR A 192 -5.67 -14.45 8.46
C THR A 192 -6.26 -14.77 7.09
N ASN A 193 -7.09 -13.87 6.59
CA ASN A 193 -7.80 -13.98 5.31
C ASN A 193 -7.18 -13.07 4.24
N VAL A 194 -6.04 -13.51 3.71
CA VAL A 194 -5.29 -12.81 2.67
C VAL A 194 -6.14 -12.58 1.41
N HIS A 195 -6.97 -13.55 1.01
CA HIS A 195 -7.81 -13.41 -0.18
C HIS A 195 -8.78 -12.23 -0.07
N PHE A 196 -9.39 -12.09 1.10
CA PHE A 196 -10.33 -11.02 1.35
C PHE A 196 -9.65 -9.65 1.40
N ALA A 197 -8.46 -9.57 2.02
CA ALA A 197 -7.63 -8.37 2.01
C ALA A 197 -7.25 -7.93 0.58
N LEU A 198 -6.83 -8.88 -0.25
CA LEU A 198 -6.51 -8.62 -1.64
C LEU A 198 -7.77 -8.22 -2.45
N THR A 199 -8.96 -8.70 -2.09
CA THR A 199 -10.21 -8.30 -2.73
C THR A 199 -10.49 -6.82 -2.53
N VAL A 200 -10.34 -6.34 -1.29
CA VAL A 200 -10.50 -4.92 -0.94
C VAL A 200 -9.45 -4.07 -1.66
N ALA A 201 -8.19 -4.50 -1.66
CA ALA A 201 -7.11 -3.76 -2.30
C ALA A 201 -7.26 -3.69 -3.83
N HIS A 202 -7.66 -4.79 -4.47
CA HIS A 202 -7.93 -4.84 -5.90
C HIS A 202 -9.10 -3.93 -6.27
N ALA A 203 -10.18 -3.93 -5.49
CA ALA A 203 -11.33 -3.05 -5.72
C ALA A 203 -10.94 -1.56 -5.63
N GLU A 204 -10.08 -1.21 -4.67
CA GLU A 204 -9.56 0.15 -4.53
C GLU A 204 -8.67 0.55 -5.72
N LEU A 205 -7.74 -0.31 -6.15
CA LEU A 205 -6.92 -0.07 -7.35
C LEU A 205 -7.75 0.00 -8.63
N ALA A 206 -8.85 -0.74 -8.73
CA ALA A 206 -9.71 -0.73 -9.91
C ALA A 206 -10.42 0.61 -10.14
N ARG A 207 -10.60 1.41 -9.08
CA ARG A 207 -11.13 2.78 -9.16
C ARG A 207 -10.10 3.80 -9.65
N SER A 208 -8.82 3.43 -9.61
CA SER A 208 -7.73 4.31 -10.00
C SER A 208 -7.55 4.38 -11.52
N SER A 209 -7.44 5.61 -12.02
CA SER A 209 -6.99 5.91 -13.38
C SER A 209 -5.48 6.15 -13.48
N ALA A 210 -4.72 5.92 -12.40
CA ALA A 210 -3.28 6.10 -12.39
C ALA A 210 -2.60 5.10 -13.33
N ARG A 211 -1.54 5.54 -14.02
CA ARG A 211 -0.80 4.68 -14.95
C ARG A 211 -0.07 3.56 -14.21
N ARG A 212 0.48 3.87 -13.03
CA ARG A 212 1.10 2.90 -12.13
C ARG A 212 0.20 2.69 -10.93
N ARG A 213 -0.24 1.44 -10.78
CA ARG A 213 -1.13 0.96 -9.73
C ARG A 213 -0.44 -0.23 -9.08
N THR A 214 -0.15 -0.14 -7.81
CA THR A 214 0.68 -1.11 -7.12
C THR A 214 0.04 -1.46 -5.78
N ALA A 215 0.00 -2.74 -5.43
CA ALA A 215 -0.31 -3.19 -4.07
C ALA A 215 0.98 -3.64 -3.38
N VAL A 216 1.09 -3.33 -2.08
CA VAL A 216 2.16 -3.83 -1.22
C VAL A 216 1.52 -4.56 -0.06
N LEU A 217 1.74 -5.87 0.05
CA LEU A 217 1.23 -6.71 1.13
C LEU A 217 2.33 -6.93 2.18
N LEU A 218 2.08 -6.54 3.43
CA LEU A 218 2.89 -6.86 4.60
C LEU A 218 2.16 -7.94 5.42
N THR A 219 2.73 -9.14 5.49
CA THR A 219 2.12 -10.31 6.15
C THR A 219 3.19 -11.35 6.49
N ASP A 220 2.92 -12.26 7.43
CA ASP A 220 3.66 -13.51 7.60
C ASP A 220 3.17 -14.62 6.64
N ALA A 221 2.13 -14.34 5.85
CA ALA A 221 1.52 -15.20 4.85
C ALA A 221 0.93 -16.51 5.42
N VAL A 222 0.67 -16.60 6.72
CA VAL A 222 0.02 -17.77 7.33
C VAL A 222 -1.49 -17.74 7.05
N HIS A 223 -1.86 -17.99 5.80
CA HIS A 223 -3.26 -17.97 5.36
C HIS A 223 -4.01 -19.20 5.89
N ASN A 224 -5.03 -18.95 6.72
CA ASN A 224 -5.77 -20.00 7.41
C ASN A 224 -7.31 -19.83 7.34
N ALA A 225 -7.79 -18.85 6.57
CA ALA A 225 -9.22 -18.59 6.40
C ALA A 225 -9.53 -18.03 5.00
N GLY A 226 -10.59 -18.53 4.38
CA GLY A 226 -11.07 -18.05 3.07
C GLY A 226 -10.52 -18.83 1.88
N PRO A 227 -10.83 -18.38 0.64
CA PRO A 227 -10.37 -19.02 -0.59
C PRO A 227 -8.88 -18.78 -0.85
N ASP A 228 -8.28 -19.56 -1.77
CA ASP A 228 -6.87 -19.38 -2.15
C ASP A 228 -6.60 -17.93 -2.65
N PRO A 229 -5.70 -17.15 -2.02
CA PRO A 229 -5.39 -15.78 -2.43
C PRO A 229 -4.67 -15.70 -3.78
N ARG A 230 -4.02 -16.79 -4.24
CA ARG A 230 -3.32 -16.86 -5.54
C ARG A 230 -4.25 -16.62 -6.73
N LEU A 231 -5.52 -17.01 -6.60
CA LEU A 231 -6.54 -16.79 -7.64
C LEU A 231 -6.75 -15.30 -7.91
N LEU A 232 -6.71 -14.48 -6.86
CA LEU A 232 -6.91 -13.04 -6.98
C LEU A 232 -5.61 -12.29 -7.27
N ALA A 233 -4.47 -12.77 -6.75
CA ALA A 233 -3.16 -12.16 -7.00
C ALA A 233 -2.88 -11.93 -8.49
N ARG A 234 -3.26 -12.88 -9.35
CA ARG A 234 -3.13 -12.79 -10.82
C ARG A 234 -3.84 -11.61 -11.49
N ARG A 235 -4.78 -10.98 -10.80
CA ARG A 235 -5.56 -9.84 -11.34
C ARG A 235 -4.92 -8.50 -11.03
N PHE A 236 -3.89 -8.47 -10.18
CA PHE A 236 -3.22 -7.22 -9.85
C PHE A 236 -2.33 -6.76 -11.01
N PRO A 237 -2.30 -5.45 -11.31
CA PRO A 237 -1.30 -4.89 -12.22
C PRO A 237 0.13 -5.06 -11.67
N GLU A 238 0.30 -4.88 -10.36
CA GLU A 238 1.56 -5.10 -9.65
C GLU A 238 1.26 -5.35 -8.16
N LEU A 239 1.71 -6.48 -7.61
CA LEU A 239 1.57 -6.86 -6.20
C LEU A 239 2.93 -7.25 -5.64
N HIS A 240 3.50 -6.39 -4.78
CA HIS A 240 4.69 -6.73 -4.02
C HIS A 240 4.32 -7.35 -2.68
N VAL A 241 5.18 -8.24 -2.18
CA VAL A 241 5.02 -8.88 -0.88
C VAL A 241 6.25 -8.60 -0.02
N LEU A 242 6.01 -7.97 1.13
CA LEU A 242 6.91 -7.86 2.26
C LEU A 242 6.56 -8.97 3.25
N LEU A 243 7.34 -10.06 3.25
CA LEU A 243 7.08 -11.19 4.12
C LEU A 243 7.75 -10.97 5.48
N GLN A 244 6.97 -10.96 6.54
CA GLN A 244 7.45 -10.97 7.91
C GLN A 244 8.01 -12.35 8.23
N THR A 245 9.28 -12.42 8.61
CA THR A 245 9.96 -13.69 8.92
C THR A 245 10.24 -13.87 10.41
N ASP A 246 9.72 -12.97 11.27
CA ASP A 246 9.81 -13.07 12.73
C ASP A 246 8.76 -14.07 13.27
N GLY A 247 9.01 -15.36 13.04
CA GLY A 247 8.15 -16.44 13.52
C GLY A 247 7.69 -17.38 12.40
N GLU A 248 6.53 -18.00 12.60
CA GLU A 248 5.89 -18.85 11.59
C GLU A 248 5.48 -18.01 10.38
N HIS A 249 5.83 -18.49 9.19
CA HIS A 249 5.55 -17.80 7.94
C HIS A 249 5.45 -18.77 6.78
N ASP A 250 4.70 -18.39 5.74
CA ASP A 250 4.60 -19.15 4.49
C ASP A 250 5.34 -18.42 3.36
N ALA A 251 6.67 -18.61 3.31
CA ALA A 251 7.50 -18.04 2.24
C ALA A 251 7.10 -18.52 0.83
N PRO A 252 6.79 -19.81 0.60
CA PRO A 252 6.26 -20.26 -0.69
C PRO A 252 5.00 -19.49 -1.13
N LEU A 253 4.01 -19.31 -0.25
CA LEU A 253 2.80 -18.57 -0.57
C LEU A 253 3.12 -17.10 -0.87
N GLY A 254 3.91 -16.43 -0.02
CA GLY A 254 4.31 -15.04 -0.23
C GLY A 254 5.03 -14.82 -1.57
N ALA A 255 5.93 -15.73 -1.95
CA ALA A 255 6.61 -15.71 -3.23
C ALA A 255 5.66 -15.93 -4.41
N ASP A 256 4.72 -16.86 -4.28
CA ASP A 256 3.69 -17.10 -5.30
C ASP A 256 2.80 -15.89 -5.52
N LEU A 257 2.34 -15.24 -4.44
CA LEU A 257 1.50 -14.04 -4.54
C LEU A 257 2.22 -12.92 -5.29
N ALA A 258 3.47 -12.65 -4.95
CA ALA A 258 4.28 -11.64 -5.63
C ALA A 258 4.49 -11.98 -7.11
N ARG A 259 4.83 -13.24 -7.41
CA ARG A 259 5.08 -13.71 -8.78
C ARG A 259 3.82 -13.64 -9.63
N LEU A 260 2.69 -14.13 -9.11
CA LEU A 260 1.42 -14.16 -9.82
C LEU A 260 0.85 -12.75 -10.03
N GLY A 261 1.05 -11.85 -9.07
CA GLY A 261 0.66 -10.44 -9.20
C GLY A 261 1.72 -9.56 -9.86
N HIS A 262 2.66 -10.12 -10.61
CA HIS A 262 3.65 -9.38 -11.41
C HIS A 262 4.56 -8.43 -10.62
N GLY A 263 4.67 -8.63 -9.30
CA GLY A 263 5.50 -7.81 -8.44
C GLY A 263 6.77 -8.53 -8.00
N ARG A 264 7.18 -8.22 -6.77
CA ARG A 264 8.47 -8.59 -6.21
C ARG A 264 8.27 -9.03 -4.77
N PHE A 265 9.05 -10.01 -4.36
CA PHE A 265 9.03 -10.59 -3.02
C PHE A 265 10.26 -10.12 -2.24
N ALA A 266 10.07 -9.71 -0.98
CA ALA A 266 11.18 -9.39 -0.09
C ALA A 266 10.87 -9.85 1.34
N PRO A 267 11.71 -10.70 1.95
CA PRO A 267 11.61 -11.00 3.38
C PRO A 267 12.10 -9.84 4.22
N VAL A 268 11.48 -9.63 5.38
CA VAL A 268 11.84 -8.64 6.40
C VAL A 268 11.83 -9.31 7.78
N ALA A 269 12.98 -9.27 8.47
CA ALA A 269 13.09 -9.84 9.82
C ALA A 269 12.73 -8.80 10.90
N GLY A 270 12.75 -7.51 10.55
CA GLY A 270 12.29 -6.45 11.43
C GLY A 270 12.13 -5.11 10.74
N HIS A 271 11.72 -4.11 11.52
CA HIS A 271 11.37 -2.75 11.08
C HIS A 271 12.51 -2.02 10.37
N ARG A 272 13.77 -2.38 10.64
CA ARG A 272 14.94 -1.79 10.00
C ARG A 272 15.12 -2.25 8.56
N ASP A 273 14.61 -3.44 8.21
CA ASP A 273 14.73 -4.02 6.87
C ASP A 273 13.66 -3.51 5.90
N VAL A 274 12.55 -2.98 6.45
CA VAL A 274 11.40 -2.50 5.70
C VAL A 274 11.78 -1.43 4.67
N ALA A 275 12.47 -0.36 5.09
CA ALA A 275 12.80 0.72 4.17
C ALA A 275 13.77 0.28 3.05
N PRO A 276 14.86 -0.46 3.33
CA PRO A 276 15.68 -1.09 2.28
C PRO A 276 14.90 -2.04 1.37
N ALA A 277 13.96 -2.82 1.89
CA ALA A 277 13.11 -3.72 1.11
C ALA A 277 12.18 -2.93 0.17
N LEU A 278 11.43 -1.95 0.69
CA LEU A 278 10.56 -1.07 -0.11
C LEU A 278 11.33 -0.35 -1.23
N ASN A 279 12.54 0.14 -0.93
CA ASN A 279 13.41 0.78 -1.92
C ASN A 279 13.90 -0.16 -3.04
N ARG A 280 13.83 -1.48 -2.85
CA ARG A 280 14.07 -2.47 -3.91
C ARG A 280 12.77 -2.83 -4.62
N LEU A 281 11.66 -2.91 -3.86
CA LEU A 281 10.34 -3.29 -4.36
C LEU A 281 9.66 -2.21 -5.19
N LEU A 282 9.95 -0.92 -5.00
CA LEU A 282 9.26 0.19 -5.68
C LEU A 282 10.12 0.93 -6.73
N ARG A 283 11.23 0.30 -7.14
CA ARG A 283 12.08 0.79 -8.24
C ARG A 283 11.37 0.74 -9.58
#